data_AF-A0A831UFT7-F1
#
_entry.id   AF-A0A831UFT7-F1
#
_cell.length_a   1.000
_cell.length_b   1.000
_cell.length_c   1.000
_cell.angle_alpha   90.00
_cell.angle_beta   90.00
_cell.angle_gamma   90.00
#
_symmetry.space_group_name_H-M   'P 1'
#
loop_
_entity.id
_entity.type
_entity.pdbx_description
1 polymer ?
#
loop_
_entity_poly.entity_id
_entity_poly.type
_entity_poly.pdbx_seq_one_letter_code
_entity_poly.pdbx_strand_id
1 'polypeptide(L)' 'MGTEPQPSGVSAVQFCCLLAFRDSLLDPFFGSGTTLLACVDLRRNGIGYEINPEIALEAVRRLRSYQVPLIENSGG' A
#
# COMPACT_ATOMS: atom_id res chain seq x y z
N MET A 1 9.45 12.28 -20.68
CA MET A 1 9.52 10.83 -20.96
C MET A 1 10.55 10.25 -20.03
N GLY A 2 10.10 9.50 -19.03
CA GLY A 2 10.93 8.98 -17.95
C GLY A 2 10.01 8.31 -16.95
N THR A 3 9.59 7.09 -17.28
CA THR A 3 8.90 6.23 -16.32
C THR A 3 9.94 5.79 -15.31
N GLU A 4 9.90 6.38 -14.11
CA GLU A 4 10.68 5.89 -12.98
C GLU A 4 10.25 4.42 -12.74
N PRO A 5 11.18 3.46 -12.69
CA PRO A 5 10.83 2.07 -12.48
C PRO A 5 10.27 1.92 -11.06
N GLN A 6 8.94 1.80 -10.96
CA GLN A 6 8.27 1.47 -9.72
C GLN A 6 8.71 0.06 -9.31
N PRO A 7 9.27 -0.14 -8.10
CA PRO A 7 9.67 -1.46 -7.65
C PRO A 7 8.49 -2.43 -7.74
N SER A 8 8.73 -3.65 -8.20
CA SER A 8 7.74 -4.73 -8.13
C SER A 8 7.22 -4.81 -6.70
N GLY A 9 5.89 -4.73 -6.54
CA GLY A 9 5.17 -4.17 -5.38
C GLY A 9 5.43 -4.72 -3.98
N VAL A 10 6.38 -5.64 -3.81
CA VAL A 10 6.76 -6.25 -2.52
C VAL A 10 7.96 -5.54 -1.86
N SER A 11 8.83 -4.87 -2.64
CA SER A 11 10.02 -4.20 -2.07
C SER A 11 9.84 -2.71 -1.75
N ALA A 12 8.74 -2.08 -2.19
CA ALA A 12 8.48 -0.65 -1.98
C ALA A 12 8.04 -0.31 -0.54
N VAL A 13 7.59 -1.29 0.24
CA VAL A 13 7.20 -1.08 1.66
C VAL A 13 8.39 -0.64 2.52
N GLN A 14 9.61 -0.85 2.04
CA GLN A 14 10.81 -0.62 2.83
C GLN A 14 11.34 0.82 2.78
N PHE A 15 10.78 1.74 1.98
CA PHE A 15 11.43 3.05 1.77
C PHE A 15 10.55 4.31 1.81
N CYS A 16 9.38 4.28 2.43
CA CYS A 16 8.69 5.53 2.79
C CYS A 16 8.17 5.50 4.23
N CYS A 17 8.86 6.25 5.10
CA CYS A 17 8.46 6.72 6.44
C CYS A 17 7.44 5.88 7.24
N LEU A 18 7.64 4.57 7.29
CA LEU A 18 6.75 3.63 7.98
C LEU A 18 6.93 3.76 9.49
N LEU A 19 6.15 4.63 10.12
CA LEU A 19 6.08 4.67 11.58
C LEU A 19 5.18 3.52 12.05
N ALA A 20 5.75 2.57 12.80
CA ALA A 20 4.95 1.56 13.48
C ALA A 20 4.32 2.20 14.73
N PHE A 21 2.99 2.34 14.75
CA PHE A 21 2.23 2.81 15.90
C PHE A 21 1.17 1.77 16.26
N ARG A 22 1.25 1.22 17.47
CA ARG A 22 0.27 0.23 18.00
C ARG A 22 -0.03 -0.89 16.99
N ASP A 23 1.02 -1.55 16.50
CA ASP A 23 0.98 -2.64 15.52
C ASP A 23 0.42 -2.30 14.14
N SER A 24 0.23 -1.01 13.85
CA SER A 24 -0.22 -0.51 12.55
C SER A 24 0.86 0.31 11.88
N LEU A 25 0.95 0.20 10.56
CA LEU A 25 1.88 0.97 9.73
C LEU A 25 1.23 2.29 9.35
N LEU A 26 1.86 3.42 9.68
CA LEU A 26 1.40 4.74 9.27
C LEU A 26 2.17 5.21 8.04
N ASP A 27 1.44 5.59 7.00
CA ASP A 27 1.97 6.26 5.81
C ASP A 27 1.44 7.71 5.74
N PRO A 28 2.27 8.72 6.09
CA PRO A 28 1.86 10.12 6.05
C PRO A 28 1.85 10.73 4.62
N PHE A 29 2.31 9.98 3.61
CA PHE A 29 2.38 10.40 2.21
C PHE A 29 1.69 9.36 1.32
N PHE A 30 0.46 9.01 1.69
CA PHE A 30 -0.27 7.86 1.20
C PHE A 30 -0.41 7.81 -0.33
N GLY A 31 -0.55 8.98 -0.98
CA GLY A 31 -0.56 9.09 -2.44
C GLY A 31 -1.58 8.14 -3.08
N SER A 32 -1.10 7.27 -3.99
CA SER A 32 -1.95 6.28 -4.70
C SER A 32 -2.36 5.07 -3.86
N GLY A 33 -1.83 4.94 -2.64
CA GLY A 33 -2.20 3.91 -1.68
C GLY A 33 -1.49 2.56 -1.79
N THR A 34 -0.33 2.52 -2.44
CA THR A 34 0.53 1.33 -2.55
C THR A 34 0.93 0.75 -1.20
N THR A 35 1.17 1.59 -0.20
CA THR A 35 1.56 1.13 1.15
C THR A 35 0.46 0.29 1.80
N LEU A 36 -0.82 0.68 1.66
CA LEU A 36 -1.93 -0.12 2.20
C LEU A 36 -2.19 -1.40 1.41
N LEU A 37 -1.95 -1.40 0.09
CA LEU A 37 -2.01 -2.63 -0.71
C LEU A 37 -0.99 -3.66 -0.21
N ALA A 38 0.24 -3.21 0.05
CA ALA A 38 1.24 -4.11 0.58
C ALA A 38 0.96 -4.52 2.05
N CYS A 39 0.30 -3.67 2.84
CA CYS A 39 -0.22 -4.07 4.15
C CYS A 39 -1.24 -5.22 4.03
N VAL A 40 -2.13 -5.17 3.04
CA VAL A 40 -3.09 -6.25 2.75
C VAL A 40 -2.35 -7.56 2.42
N ASP A 41 -1.38 -7.51 1.50
CA ASP A 41 -0.61 -8.69 1.09
C ASP A 41 0.19 -9.29 2.26
N LEU A 42 0.76 -8.45 3.13
CA LEU A 42 1.51 -8.85 4.33
C LEU A 42 0.62 -9.15 5.54
N ARG A 43 -0.70 -9.06 5.42
CA ARG A 43 -1.66 -9.21 6.52
C ARG A 43 -1.36 -8.32 7.73
N ARG A 44 -0.96 -7.07 7.47
CA ARG A 44 -0.70 -6.05 8.50
C ARG A 44 -1.77 -4.98 8.46
N ASN A 45 -2.00 -4.34 9.61
CA ASN A 45 -2.82 -3.13 9.67
C ASN A 45 -2.01 -1.95 9.14
N GLY A 46 -2.67 -1.07 8.40
CA GLY A 46 -2.07 0.17 7.93
C GLY A 46 -3.06 1.33 7.95
N ILE A 47 -2.52 2.54 8.08
CA ILE A 47 -3.25 3.82 8.04
C ILE A 47 -2.51 4.72 7.04
N GLY A 48 -3.24 5.27 6.08
CA GLY A 48 -2.73 6.22 5.11
C GLY A 48 -3.31 7.62 5.31
N TYR A 49 -2.47 8.64 5.31
CA TYR A 49 -2.88 10.04 5.31
C TYR A 49 -2.50 10.71 3.99
N GLU A 50 -3.46 11.40 3.38
CA GLU A 50 -3.28 12.18 2.17
C GLU A 50 -4.00 13.52 2.36
N ILE A 51 -3.29 14.61 2.15
CA ILE A 51 -3.83 15.97 2.36
C ILE A 51 -4.70 16.42 1.18
N ASN A 52 -4.42 15.91 -0.03
CA ASN A 52 -5.21 16.21 -1.20
C ASN A 52 -6.44 15.28 -1.27
N PRO A 53 -7.67 15.82 -1.13
CA PRO A 53 -8.88 15.02 -1.10
C PRO A 53 -9.16 14.29 -2.42
N GLU A 54 -8.73 14.81 -3.57
CA GLU A 54 -8.92 14.17 -4.87
C GLU A 54 -8.04 12.92 -5.00
N ILE A 55 -6.77 13.03 -4.58
CA ILE A 55 -5.83 11.91 -4.54
C ILE A 55 -6.32 10.85 -3.55
N ALA A 56 -6.76 11.27 -2.37
CA ALA A 56 -7.32 10.37 -1.36
C ALA A 56 -8.52 9.58 -1.90
N LEU A 57 -9.42 10.25 -2.64
CA LEU A 57 -10.60 9.62 -3.23
C LEU A 57 -10.22 8.61 -4.32
N GLU A 58 -9.23 8.92 -5.16
CA GLU A 58 -8.70 7.98 -6.14
C GLU A 58 -8.07 6.75 -5.47
N ALA A 59 -7.25 6.95 -4.44
CA ALA A 59 -6.64 5.86 -3.68
C ALA A 59 -7.69 4.96 -3.02
N VAL A 60 -8.77 5.53 -2.46
CA VAL A 60 -9.90 4.74 -1.91
C VAL A 60 -10.58 3.90 -3.00
N ARG A 61 -10.80 4.45 -4.21
CA ARG A 61 -11.39 3.68 -5.32
C ARG A 61 -10.49 2.50 -5.70
N ARG A 62 -9.18 2.75 -5.83
CA ARG A 62 -8.18 1.71 -6.15
C ARG A 62 -8.17 0.59 -5.11
N LEU A 63 -8.14 0.96 -3.82
CA LEU A 63 -8.18 -0.01 -2.71
C LEU A 63 -9.44 -0.86 -2.72
N ARG A 64 -10.62 -0.26 -3.00
CA ARG A 64 -11.89 -1.00 -3.06
C ARG A 64 -11.96 -1.99 -4.22
N SER A 65 -11.29 -1.68 -5.33
CA SER A 65 -11.20 -2.58 -6.49
C SER A 65 -10.07 -3.61 -6.39
N TYR A 66 -9.21 -3.52 -5.37
CA TYR A 66 -8.06 -4.41 -5.26
C TYR A 66 -8.51 -5.83 -4.98
N GLN A 67 -8.14 -6.73 -5.89
CA GLN A 67 -8.30 -8.16 -5.69
C GLN A 67 -7.01 -8.67 -5.08
N VAL A 68 -7.12 -9.24 -3.88
CA VAL A 68 -5.99 -9.92 -3.25
C VAL A 68 -5.53 -11.02 -4.22
N PRO A 69 -4.24 -11.05 -4.60
CA PRO A 69 -3.72 -12.11 -5.44
C PRO A 69 -4.08 -13.48 -4.84
N LEU A 70 -4.59 -14.39 -5.68
CA LEU A 70 -4.77 -15.78 -5.27
C LEU A 70 -3.38 -16.35 -5.03
N ILE A 71 -2.96 -16.39 -3.78
CA ILE A 71 -1.79 -17.15 -3.38
C ILE A 71 -2.23 -18.61 -3.44
N GLU A 72 -1.85 -19.32 -4.51
CA GLU A 72 -1.95 -20.77 -4.50
C GLU A 72 -1.04 -21.28 -3.37
N ASN A 73 -1.65 -21.75 -2.29
CA ASN A 73 -0.96 -22.57 -1.32
C ASN A 73 -0.54 -23.85 -2.06
N SER A 74 0.63 -23.85 -2.68
CA SER A 74 1.37 -25.09 -2.93
C SER A 74 1.62 -25.69 -1.55
N GLY A 75 0.81 -26.69 -1.21
CA GLY A 75 0.79 -27.31 0.11
C GLY A 75 2.10 -28.03 0.46
N GLY A 76 2.22 -28.37 1.75
CA GLY A 76 3.33 -29.14 2.31
C GLY A 76 3.90 -28.47 3.55
#